data_AF-A0A8H9W6U8-F1
#
_entry.id   AF-A0A8H9W6U8-F1
#
_cell.length_a   1.000
_cell.length_b   1.000
_cell.length_c   1.000
_cell.angle_alpha   90.00
_cell.angle_beta   90.00
_cell.angle_gamma   90.00
#
_symmetry.space_group_name_H-M   'P 1'
#
loop_
_entity.id
_entity.type
_entity.pdbx_description
1 polymer ?
#
loop_
_entity_poly.entity_id
_entity_poly.type
_entity_poly.pdbx_seq_one_letter_code
_entity_poly.pdbx_strand_id
1 'polypeptide(L)'
;EQFIKLLLHVAKYWLAITNQKFSNSWLVLQDVLDYLRSIKKFHEKRNLVVNFIEKQFIALESSYPYQLFSSTGIVVDYYKCSVCGNDIDSFGCEHLKGELYNGEVAYGIANKILHFDHVALVENPLDKRCAISIEDSSEQFAVQMNMSEYITKAKLKPFSFKKIEIISYKKNNPDYINLPRNALCFCGSNIKFKKCCISKNQVEHKHFEFIHGQLIT
;
A
#
# COMPACT_ATOMS: atom_id res chain seq x y z
N GLU A 1 22.25 10.48 -3.89
CA GLU A 1 21.97 9.07 -3.52
C GLU A 1 20.48 8.72 -3.49
N GLN A 2 19.65 9.44 -2.73
CA GLN A 2 18.20 9.19 -2.60
C GLN A 2 17.46 9.07 -3.95
N PHE A 3 17.80 9.92 -4.94
CA PHE A 3 17.21 9.83 -6.28
C PHE A 3 17.56 8.53 -7.04
N ILE A 4 18.77 8.00 -6.84
CA ILE A 4 19.19 6.72 -7.43
C ILE A 4 18.44 5.58 -6.76
N LYS A 5 18.30 5.63 -5.42
CA LYS A 5 17.49 4.67 -4.66
C LYS A 5 16.03 4.68 -5.12
N LEU A 6 15.44 5.85 -5.38
CA LEU A 6 14.11 5.98 -5.97
C LEU A 6 14.00 5.24 -7.30
N LEU A 7 14.88 5.53 -8.27
CA LEU A 7 14.84 4.90 -9.59
C LEU A 7 15.04 3.37 -9.52
N LEU A 8 15.91 2.91 -8.62
CA LEU A 8 16.12 1.49 -8.36
C LEU A 8 14.84 0.82 -7.86
N HIS A 9 14.15 1.42 -6.88
CA HIS A 9 12.93 0.83 -6.33
C HIS A 9 11.76 0.91 -7.30
N VAL A 10 11.71 1.94 -8.14
CA VAL A 10 10.81 1.99 -9.29
C VAL A 10 11.02 0.79 -10.22
N ALA A 11 12.27 0.46 -10.56
CA ALA A 11 12.57 -0.71 -11.39
C ALA A 11 12.21 -2.03 -10.68
N LYS A 12 12.53 -2.15 -9.38
CA LYS A 12 12.16 -3.31 -8.56
C LYS A 12 10.65 -3.52 -8.49
N TYR A 13 9.86 -2.44 -8.42
CA TYR A 13 8.40 -2.52 -8.41
C TYR A 13 7.89 -3.20 -9.67
N TRP A 14 8.29 -2.70 -10.84
CA TRP A 14 7.86 -3.25 -12.12
C TRP A 14 8.35 -4.70 -12.32
N LEU A 15 9.56 -5.01 -11.88
CA LEU A 15 10.09 -6.37 -11.88
C LEU A 15 9.28 -7.31 -10.97
N ALA A 16 8.81 -6.83 -9.80
CA ALA A 16 7.96 -7.62 -8.93
C ALA A 16 6.58 -7.87 -9.56
N ILE A 17 5.99 -6.86 -10.23
CA ILE A 17 4.74 -7.01 -10.99
C ILE A 17 4.88 -8.05 -12.10
N THR A 18 5.91 -7.96 -12.94
CA THR A 18 6.08 -8.90 -14.06
C THR A 18 6.40 -10.32 -13.59
N ASN A 19 7.03 -10.47 -12.42
CA ASN A 19 7.24 -11.77 -11.76
C ASN A 19 6.07 -12.23 -10.90
N GLN A 20 4.93 -11.53 -10.91
CA GLN A 20 3.72 -11.84 -10.14
C GLN A 20 3.93 -11.95 -8.64
N LYS A 21 4.88 -11.17 -8.08
CA LYS A 21 5.14 -11.07 -6.65
C LYS A 21 4.41 -9.86 -6.06
N PHE A 22 3.08 -9.92 -6.01
CA PHE A 22 2.24 -8.73 -5.75
C PHE A 22 2.36 -8.19 -4.33
N SER A 23 2.48 -9.06 -3.34
CA SER A 23 2.72 -8.69 -1.94
C SER A 23 4.07 -7.98 -1.81
N ASN A 24 5.09 -8.46 -2.53
CA ASN A 24 6.39 -7.79 -2.55
C ASN A 24 6.34 -6.46 -3.30
N SER A 25 5.61 -6.35 -4.42
CA SER A 25 5.48 -5.07 -5.13
C SER A 25 4.76 -4.02 -4.29
N TRP A 26 3.87 -4.41 -3.37
CA TRP A 26 3.31 -3.49 -2.37
C TRP A 26 4.38 -2.91 -1.44
N LEU A 27 5.25 -3.76 -0.88
CA LEU A 27 6.34 -3.30 0.00
C LEU A 27 7.27 -2.32 -0.74
N VAL A 28 7.67 -2.69 -1.95
CA VAL A 28 8.53 -1.83 -2.80
C VAL A 28 7.82 -0.54 -3.19
N LEU A 29 6.50 -0.56 -3.42
CA LEU A 29 5.72 0.65 -3.67
C LEU A 29 5.77 1.62 -2.48
N GLN A 30 5.65 1.11 -1.26
CA GLN A 30 5.78 1.94 -0.06
C GLN A 30 7.19 2.52 0.07
N ASP A 31 8.24 1.77 -0.30
CA ASP A 31 9.62 2.28 -0.33
C ASP A 31 9.77 3.43 -1.33
N VAL A 32 9.16 3.31 -2.53
CA VAL A 32 9.14 4.39 -3.52
C VAL A 32 8.48 5.65 -2.94
N LEU A 33 7.33 5.51 -2.26
CA LEU A 33 6.65 6.65 -1.64
C LEU A 33 7.49 7.30 -0.53
N ASP A 34 8.22 6.52 0.26
CA ASP A 34 9.12 7.06 1.29
C ASP A 34 10.32 7.80 0.70
N TYR A 35 10.92 7.27 -0.37
CA TYR A 35 11.97 7.99 -1.10
C TYR A 35 11.46 9.30 -1.70
N LEU A 36 10.25 9.31 -2.26
CA LEU A 36 9.63 10.53 -2.79
C LEU A 36 9.41 11.57 -1.68
N ARG A 37 8.90 11.16 -0.51
CA ARG A 37 8.71 12.04 0.66
C ARG A 37 10.04 12.64 1.11
N SER A 38 11.09 11.82 1.23
CA SER A 38 12.43 12.28 1.60
C SER A 38 12.99 13.28 0.59
N ILE A 39 12.96 12.94 -0.71
CA ILE A 39 13.44 13.83 -1.77
C ILE A 39 12.69 15.16 -1.75
N LYS A 40 11.35 15.15 -1.62
CA LYS A 40 10.55 16.38 -1.58
C LYS A 40 10.82 17.22 -0.34
N LYS A 41 11.17 16.61 0.78
CA LYS A 41 11.54 17.33 2.02
C LYS A 41 12.86 18.08 1.87
N PHE A 42 13.87 17.46 1.26
CA PHE A 42 15.25 17.98 1.21
C PHE A 42 15.66 18.64 -0.11
N HIS A 43 14.83 18.58 -1.14
CA HIS A 43 15.11 19.18 -2.44
C HIS A 43 14.18 20.37 -2.69
N GLU A 44 14.71 21.58 -2.53
CA GLU A 44 13.94 22.84 -2.61
C GLU A 44 13.29 23.07 -3.98
N LYS A 45 13.94 22.64 -5.06
CA LYS A 45 13.42 22.88 -6.42
C LYS A 45 12.36 21.86 -6.80
N ARG A 46 11.27 22.35 -7.38
CA ARG A 46 10.24 21.50 -7.98
C ARG A 46 10.88 20.61 -9.05
N ASN A 47 10.81 19.30 -8.85
CA ASN A 47 11.28 18.31 -9.82
C ASN A 47 10.07 17.66 -10.52
N LEU A 48 9.97 17.83 -11.84
CA LEU A 48 8.86 17.31 -12.64
C LEU A 48 8.81 15.78 -12.64
N VAL A 49 9.98 15.12 -12.66
CA VAL A 49 10.10 13.65 -12.63
C VAL A 49 9.61 13.10 -11.29
N VAL A 50 10.01 13.72 -10.17
CA VAL A 50 9.56 13.34 -8.82
C VAL A 50 8.04 13.44 -8.71
N ASN A 51 7.46 14.56 -9.14
CA ASN A 51 6.01 14.76 -9.11
C ASN A 51 5.26 13.78 -10.04
N PHE A 52 5.86 13.45 -11.19
CA PHE A 52 5.31 12.45 -12.09
C PHE A 52 5.28 11.07 -11.43
N ILE A 53 6.41 10.59 -10.92
CA ILE A 53 6.51 9.29 -10.25
C ILE A 53 5.57 9.23 -9.04
N GLU A 54 5.49 10.29 -8.23
CA GLU A 54 4.59 10.35 -7.09
C GLU A 54 3.12 10.15 -7.49
N LYS A 55 2.65 10.87 -8.52
CA LYS A 55 1.28 10.71 -9.02
C LYS A 55 1.02 9.29 -9.53
N GLN A 56 1.99 8.70 -10.21
CA GLN A 56 1.89 7.33 -10.72
C GLN A 56 1.79 6.31 -9.57
N PHE A 57 2.67 6.42 -8.58
CA PHE A 57 2.72 5.46 -7.47
C PHE A 57 1.57 5.64 -6.48
N ILE A 58 1.04 6.84 -6.27
CA ILE A 58 -0.21 7.06 -5.52
C ILE A 58 -1.39 6.41 -6.24
N ALA A 59 -1.48 6.56 -7.56
CA ALA A 59 -2.53 5.90 -8.35
C ALA A 59 -2.38 4.36 -8.31
N LEU A 60 -1.15 3.85 -8.37
CA LEU A 60 -0.91 2.42 -8.22
C LEU A 60 -1.26 1.92 -6.81
N GLU A 61 -0.97 2.70 -5.77
CA GLU A 61 -1.31 2.36 -4.38
C GLU A 61 -2.82 2.12 -4.23
N SER A 62 -3.65 2.97 -4.83
CA SER A 62 -5.12 2.86 -4.74
C SER A 62 -5.70 1.64 -5.46
N SER A 63 -4.90 0.97 -6.31
CA SER A 63 -5.28 -0.27 -6.99
C SER A 63 -5.11 -1.53 -6.15
N TYR A 64 -4.38 -1.45 -5.03
CA TYR A 64 -4.12 -2.61 -4.18
C TYR A 64 -5.33 -2.96 -3.28
N PRO A 65 -5.53 -4.25 -2.95
CA PRO A 65 -6.68 -4.70 -2.17
C PRO A 65 -6.57 -4.44 -0.65
N TYR A 66 -5.44 -3.90 -0.17
CA TYR A 66 -5.21 -3.75 1.27
C TYR A 66 -6.05 -2.64 1.90
N GLN A 67 -6.85 -3.00 2.90
CA GLN A 67 -7.70 -2.09 3.67
C GLN A 67 -7.49 -2.19 5.19
N LEU A 68 -6.88 -3.27 5.66
CA LEU A 68 -6.60 -3.52 7.07
C LEU A 68 -5.11 -3.78 7.29
N PHE A 69 -4.61 -3.21 8.38
CA PHE A 69 -3.19 -3.21 8.72
C PHE A 69 -3.02 -3.50 10.21
N SER A 70 -1.94 -4.17 10.57
CA SER A 70 -1.56 -4.39 11.96
C SER A 70 -0.78 -3.20 12.51
N SER A 71 -1.22 -2.67 13.65
CA SER A 71 -0.50 -1.68 14.43
C SER A 71 -0.11 -2.28 15.77
N THR A 72 1.17 -2.23 16.12
CA THR A 72 1.70 -2.87 17.33
C THR A 72 1.96 -1.85 18.44
N GLY A 73 1.48 -2.12 19.64
CA GLY A 73 1.86 -1.43 20.87
C GLY A 73 2.97 -2.20 21.59
N ILE A 74 4.18 -1.65 21.60
CA ILE A 74 5.34 -2.24 22.28
C ILE A 74 6.06 -1.18 23.12
N VAL A 75 6.58 -1.59 24.27
CA VAL A 75 7.49 -0.80 25.11
C VAL A 75 8.90 -1.29 24.83
N VAL A 76 9.78 -0.36 24.49
CA VAL A 76 11.19 -0.62 24.19
C VAL A 76 12.07 0.14 25.17
N ASP A 77 13.29 -0.35 25.40
CA ASP A 77 14.27 0.28 26.30
C ASP A 77 14.70 1.64 25.74
N TYR A 78 15.15 1.64 24.48
CA TYR A 78 15.53 2.84 23.74
C TYR A 78 15.53 2.58 22.23
N TYR A 79 15.75 3.63 21.43
CA TYR A 79 15.90 3.53 19.98
C TYR A 79 17.35 3.82 19.56
N LYS A 80 17.95 2.92 18.80
CA LYS A 80 19.26 3.15 18.17
C LYS A 80 19.10 4.03 16.93
N CYS A 81 19.91 5.07 16.80
CA CYS A 81 19.99 5.86 15.59
C CYS A 81 20.51 5.01 14.42
N SER A 82 19.82 5.03 13.28
CA SER A 82 20.25 4.32 12.07
C SER A 82 21.57 4.83 11.46
N VAL A 83 22.01 6.04 11.82
CA VAL A 83 23.21 6.68 11.25
C VAL A 83 24.46 6.45 12.12
N CYS A 84 24.38 6.68 13.44
CA CYS A 84 25.53 6.50 14.35
C CYS A 84 25.45 5.29 15.29
N GLY A 85 24.29 4.65 15.41
CA GLY A 85 24.08 3.51 16.31
C GLY A 85 23.91 3.84 17.80
N ASN A 86 24.17 5.08 18.21
CA ASN A 86 23.91 5.56 19.58
C ASN A 86 22.41 5.64 19.87
N ASP A 87 22.05 5.73 21.14
CA ASP A 87 20.66 6.03 21.53
C ASP A 87 20.24 7.40 20.95
N ILE A 88 19.18 7.39 20.14
CA ILE A 88 18.72 8.55 19.36
C ILE A 88 18.21 9.69 20.26
N ASP A 89 17.77 9.37 21.48
CA ASP A 89 17.28 10.36 22.45
C ASP A 89 18.38 10.81 23.43
N SER A 90 19.60 10.28 23.29
CA SER A 90 20.74 10.63 24.15
C SER A 90 21.55 11.81 23.61
N PHE A 91 22.26 12.52 24.50
CA PHE A 91 23.23 13.56 24.13
C PHE A 91 24.41 13.05 23.27
N GLY A 92 24.60 11.72 23.16
CA GLY A 92 25.60 11.11 22.29
C GLY A 92 25.18 11.01 20.82
N CYS A 93 23.94 11.38 20.48
CA CYS A 93 23.43 11.37 19.11
C CYS A 93 23.16 12.80 18.63
N GLU A 94 23.92 13.26 17.64
CA GLU A 94 23.70 14.57 17.00
C GLU A 94 22.68 14.50 15.84
N HIS A 95 22.14 13.31 15.56
CA HIS A 95 21.22 13.08 14.45
C HIS A 95 19.76 13.21 14.88
N LEU A 96 19.02 14.07 14.19
CA LEU A 96 17.59 14.29 14.39
C LEU A 96 16.77 13.32 13.53
N LYS A 97 15.77 12.69 14.15
CA LYS A 97 14.86 11.76 13.46
C LYS A 97 14.17 12.45 12.29
N GLY A 98 14.27 11.83 11.11
CA GLY A 98 13.70 12.32 9.87
C GLY A 98 14.57 13.34 9.13
N GLU A 99 15.75 13.71 9.65
CA GLU A 99 16.74 14.56 8.97
C GLU A 99 17.73 13.76 8.12
N LEU A 100 18.30 14.39 7.10
CA LEU A 100 19.18 13.77 6.12
C LEU A 100 20.66 13.96 6.49
N TYR A 101 21.41 12.86 6.55
CA TYR A 101 22.83 12.83 6.87
C TYR A 101 23.57 11.96 5.87
N ASN A 102 24.51 12.56 5.11
CA ASN A 102 25.29 11.87 4.08
C ASN A 102 24.44 11.01 3.11
N GLY A 103 23.24 11.49 2.78
CA GLY A 103 22.36 10.79 1.85
C GLY A 103 21.48 9.71 2.49
N GLU A 104 21.48 9.55 3.82
CA GLU A 104 20.58 8.66 4.58
C GLU A 104 19.68 9.45 5.52
N VAL A 105 18.42 9.04 5.66
CA VAL A 105 17.50 9.64 6.63
C VAL A 105 17.71 8.96 7.99
N ALA A 106 17.91 9.74 9.04
CA ALA A 106 18.00 9.20 10.39
C ALA A 106 16.64 8.70 10.88
N TYR A 107 16.59 7.48 11.41
CA TYR A 107 15.42 6.90 12.04
C TYR A 107 15.82 6.07 13.26
N GLY A 108 14.86 5.84 14.15
CA GLY A 108 15.06 5.03 15.34
C GLY A 108 14.81 3.55 15.05
N ILE A 109 15.77 2.70 15.43
CA ILE A 109 15.65 1.25 15.41
C ILE A 109 15.33 0.82 16.84
N ALA A 110 14.12 0.29 17.05
CA ALA A 110 13.71 -0.23 18.35
C ALA A 110 14.74 -1.25 18.87
N ASN A 111 15.28 -1.00 20.06
CA ASN A 111 16.28 -1.86 20.67
C ASN A 111 15.80 -2.35 22.03
N LYS A 112 15.89 -3.66 22.26
CA LYS A 112 15.37 -4.38 23.43
C LYS A 112 13.88 -4.10 23.69
N ILE A 113 13.03 -5.00 23.21
CA ILE A 113 11.60 -4.98 23.55
C ILE A 113 11.47 -5.38 25.03
N LEU A 114 10.95 -4.46 25.85
CA LEU A 114 10.73 -4.68 27.28
C LEU A 114 9.36 -5.32 27.54
N HIS A 115 8.34 -4.87 26.81
CA HIS A 115 6.99 -5.36 26.97
C HIS A 115 6.23 -5.29 25.65
N PHE A 116 5.44 -6.33 25.37
CA PHE A 116 4.51 -6.37 24.27
C PHE A 116 3.10 -6.20 24.84
N ASP A 117 2.40 -5.15 24.43
CA ASP A 117 1.08 -4.80 24.94
C ASP A 117 -0.02 -5.39 24.03
N HIS A 118 -0.07 -4.98 22.76
CA HIS A 118 -1.13 -5.40 21.85
C HIS A 118 -0.76 -5.35 20.35
N VAL A 119 -1.58 -6.02 19.53
CA VAL A 119 -1.75 -5.72 18.10
C VAL A 119 -3.18 -5.25 17.87
N ALA A 120 -3.35 -4.11 17.21
CA ALA A 120 -4.63 -3.61 16.74
C ALA A 120 -4.74 -3.76 15.22
N LEU A 121 -5.93 -4.05 14.72
CA LEU A 121 -6.25 -3.93 13.30
C LEU A 121 -6.80 -2.53 13.03
N VAL A 122 -6.20 -1.82 12.08
CA VAL A 122 -6.55 -0.44 11.74
C VAL A 122 -6.68 -0.25 10.24
N GLU A 123 -7.50 0.70 9.82
CA GLU A 123 -7.67 1.05 8.40
C GLU A 123 -6.65 2.11 7.93
N ASN A 124 -6.12 2.92 8.87
CA ASN A 124 -5.24 4.05 8.59
C ASN A 124 -3.94 3.93 9.41
N PRO A 125 -2.99 3.06 8.99
CA PRO A 125 -1.73 2.89 9.70
C PRO A 125 -0.73 4.02 9.42
N LEU A 126 0.26 4.16 10.29
CA LEU A 126 1.46 4.96 9.98
C LEU A 126 2.32 4.28 8.90
N ASP A 127 2.53 2.96 9.01
CA ASP A 127 3.25 2.16 8.03
C ASP A 127 2.29 1.18 7.33
N LYS A 128 2.05 1.44 6.05
CA LYS A 128 1.21 0.61 5.18
C LYS A 128 1.86 -0.72 4.79
N ARG A 129 3.14 -0.93 5.08
CA ARG A 129 3.80 -2.25 4.90
C ARG A 129 3.25 -3.30 5.85
N CYS A 130 2.67 -2.89 6.97
CA CYS A 130 2.03 -3.76 7.95
C CYS A 130 0.64 -4.27 7.50
N ALA A 131 0.46 -4.49 6.19
CA ALA A 131 -0.79 -4.98 5.64
C ALA A 131 -0.99 -6.46 6.02
N ILE A 132 -2.25 -6.85 6.22
CA ILE A 132 -2.56 -8.28 6.41
C ILE A 132 -2.20 -9.03 5.12
N SER A 133 -1.43 -10.11 5.26
CA SER A 133 -0.89 -10.85 4.12
C SER A 133 -2.01 -11.45 3.27
N ILE A 134 -1.85 -11.33 1.95
CA ILE A 134 -2.72 -11.91 0.93
C ILE A 134 -1.81 -12.74 0.04
N GLU A 135 -2.19 -13.97 -0.29
CA GLU A 135 -1.41 -14.80 -1.22
C GLU A 135 -1.39 -14.16 -2.62
N ASP A 136 -0.23 -14.19 -3.30
CA ASP A 136 -0.08 -13.58 -4.62
C ASP A 136 -0.99 -14.21 -5.69
N SER A 137 -1.45 -15.45 -5.49
CA SER A 137 -2.44 -16.11 -6.35
C SER A 137 -3.90 -15.72 -6.07
N SER A 138 -4.16 -14.87 -5.07
CA SER A 138 -5.51 -14.48 -4.69
C SER A 138 -6.20 -13.64 -5.76
N GLU A 139 -7.51 -13.88 -5.95
CA GLU A 139 -8.39 -13.08 -6.81
C GLU A 139 -8.40 -11.59 -6.41
N GLN A 140 -8.07 -11.28 -5.15
CA GLN A 140 -7.95 -9.90 -4.66
C GLN A 140 -6.88 -9.10 -5.41
N PHE A 141 -5.86 -9.77 -5.97
CA PHE A 141 -4.85 -9.15 -6.82
C PHE A 141 -5.21 -9.13 -8.32
N ALA A 142 -6.48 -9.32 -8.69
CA ALA A 142 -6.91 -9.35 -10.10
C ALA A 142 -6.43 -8.13 -10.91
N VAL A 143 -6.38 -6.94 -10.30
CA VAL A 143 -5.87 -5.73 -10.98
C VAL A 143 -4.39 -5.86 -11.30
N GLN A 144 -3.58 -6.32 -10.34
CA GLN A 144 -2.13 -6.50 -10.50
C GLN A 144 -1.80 -7.67 -11.43
N MET A 145 -2.58 -8.75 -11.39
CA MET A 145 -2.49 -9.88 -12.33
C MET A 145 -2.74 -9.40 -13.77
N ASN A 146 -3.85 -8.69 -13.99
CA ASN A 146 -4.15 -8.12 -15.30
C ASN A 146 -3.00 -7.18 -15.73
N MET A 147 -2.59 -6.25 -14.88
CA MET A 147 -1.49 -5.32 -15.18
C MET A 147 -0.21 -6.07 -15.60
N SER A 148 0.17 -7.13 -14.88
CA SER A 148 1.31 -7.99 -15.23
C SER A 148 1.16 -8.62 -16.62
N GLU A 149 -0.01 -9.15 -16.94
CA GLU A 149 -0.32 -9.72 -18.26
C GLU A 149 -0.22 -8.67 -19.37
N TYR A 150 -0.82 -7.49 -19.18
CA TYR A 150 -0.78 -6.41 -20.16
C TYR A 150 0.64 -5.92 -20.41
N ILE A 151 1.48 -5.81 -19.38
CA ILE A 151 2.89 -5.43 -19.51
C ILE A 151 3.69 -6.50 -20.25
N THR A 152 3.52 -7.77 -19.85
CA THR A 152 4.24 -8.90 -20.45
C THR A 152 3.90 -9.08 -21.93
N LYS A 153 2.65 -8.78 -22.32
CA LYS A 153 2.19 -8.79 -23.72
C LYS A 153 2.48 -7.47 -24.46
N ALA A 154 3.26 -6.55 -23.87
CA ALA A 154 3.57 -5.23 -24.41
C ALA A 154 2.34 -4.37 -24.78
N LYS A 155 1.16 -4.67 -24.21
CA LYS A 155 -0.07 -3.90 -24.37
C LYS A 155 -0.13 -2.69 -23.43
N LEU A 156 0.66 -2.70 -22.37
CA LEU A 156 0.84 -1.59 -21.44
C LEU A 156 2.34 -1.37 -21.22
N LYS A 157 2.81 -0.13 -21.29
CA LYS A 157 4.19 0.19 -20.91
C LYS A 157 4.19 0.68 -19.46
N PRO A 158 5.24 0.37 -18.67
CA PRO A 158 5.46 1.07 -17.41
C PRO A 158 5.36 2.58 -17.64
N PHE A 159 4.48 3.26 -16.88
CA PHE A 159 4.19 4.70 -16.98
C PHE A 159 3.37 5.19 -18.18
N SER A 160 2.71 4.33 -18.97
CA SER A 160 1.84 4.81 -20.06
C SER A 160 0.45 5.30 -19.64
N PHE A 161 0.18 5.39 -18.34
CA PHE A 161 -1.08 5.91 -17.81
C PHE A 161 -0.85 7.24 -17.08
N LYS A 162 -1.86 8.10 -17.03
CA LYS A 162 -1.84 9.39 -16.32
C LYS A 162 -2.41 9.28 -14.92
N LYS A 163 -3.48 8.49 -14.76
CA LYS A 163 -4.18 8.24 -13.50
C LYS A 163 -4.94 6.91 -13.59
N ILE A 164 -5.33 6.40 -12.42
CA ILE A 164 -6.24 5.26 -12.30
C ILE A 164 -7.53 5.79 -11.68
N GLU A 165 -8.65 5.62 -12.39
CA GLU A 165 -9.99 5.94 -11.88
C GLU A 165 -10.64 4.68 -11.33
N ILE A 166 -11.33 4.81 -10.20
CA ILE A 166 -12.07 3.72 -9.57
C ILE A 166 -13.55 3.99 -9.79
N ILE A 167 -14.19 3.15 -10.59
CA ILE A 167 -15.61 3.21 -10.89
C ILE A 167 -16.31 2.16 -10.05
N SER A 168 -17.09 2.61 -9.07
CA SER A 168 -17.95 1.74 -8.26
C SER A 168 -19.32 1.59 -8.89
N TYR A 169 -19.79 0.36 -9.04
CA TYR A 169 -21.16 0.06 -9.44
C TYR A 169 -21.71 -1.15 -8.69
N LYS A 170 -23.04 -1.23 -8.60
CA LYS A 170 -23.72 -2.36 -7.95
C LYS A 170 -23.96 -3.46 -8.98
N LYS A 171 -23.56 -4.68 -8.64
CA LYS A 171 -23.94 -5.88 -9.39
C LYS A 171 -24.80 -6.79 -8.51
N ASN A 172 -25.60 -7.65 -9.12
CA ASN A 172 -26.30 -8.68 -8.36
C ASN A 172 -25.29 -9.55 -7.61
N ASN A 173 -25.58 -9.82 -6.35
CA ASN A 173 -24.75 -10.66 -5.52
C ASN A 173 -24.96 -12.13 -5.93
N PRO A 174 -23.95 -12.82 -6.50
CA PRO A 174 -24.10 -14.19 -6.94
C PRO A 174 -24.40 -15.15 -5.78
N ASP A 175 -23.94 -14.81 -4.56
CA ASP A 175 -24.12 -15.62 -3.36
C ASP A 175 -25.42 -15.29 -2.60
N TYR A 176 -26.26 -14.41 -3.14
CA TYR A 176 -27.50 -14.03 -2.48
C TYR A 176 -28.57 -15.11 -2.61
N ILE A 177 -29.01 -15.61 -1.46
CA ILE A 177 -30.10 -16.58 -1.37
C ILE A 177 -31.35 -15.85 -0.88
N ASN A 178 -32.39 -15.81 -1.71
CA ASN A 178 -33.67 -15.23 -1.33
C ASN A 178 -34.43 -16.17 -0.40
N LEU A 179 -34.63 -15.75 0.85
CA LEU A 179 -35.33 -16.52 1.87
C LEU A 179 -36.62 -15.83 2.33
N PRO A 180 -37.59 -16.55 2.91
CA PRO A 180 -38.74 -15.94 3.57
C PRO A 180 -38.31 -14.96 4.68
N ARG A 181 -39.03 -13.84 4.84
CA ARG A 181 -38.66 -12.75 5.75
C ARG A 181 -38.35 -13.20 7.20
N ASN A 182 -39.05 -14.22 7.68
CA ASN A 182 -38.90 -14.73 9.06
C ASN A 182 -37.98 -15.96 9.17
N ALA A 183 -37.46 -16.51 8.07
CA ALA A 183 -36.48 -17.60 8.10
C ALA A 183 -35.15 -17.12 8.70
N LEU A 184 -34.33 -18.05 9.19
CA LEU A 184 -32.95 -17.75 9.59
C LEU A 184 -32.13 -17.30 8.37
N CYS A 185 -31.23 -16.34 8.56
CA CYS A 185 -30.40 -15.83 7.47
C CYS A 185 -29.35 -16.86 7.02
N PHE A 186 -29.10 -16.93 5.70
CA PHE A 186 -28.11 -17.84 5.10
C PHE A 186 -26.64 -17.52 5.48
N CYS A 187 -26.35 -16.34 6.02
CA CYS A 187 -24.98 -15.92 6.34
C CYS A 187 -24.44 -16.44 7.68
N GLY A 188 -25.20 -17.27 8.40
CA GLY A 188 -24.78 -17.85 9.69
C GLY A 188 -24.92 -16.92 10.90
N SER A 189 -25.52 -15.74 10.76
CA SER A 189 -25.67 -14.78 11.86
C SER A 189 -26.75 -15.15 12.89
N ASN A 190 -27.49 -16.25 12.70
CA ASN A 190 -28.60 -16.70 13.54
C ASN A 190 -29.74 -15.69 13.80
N ILE A 191 -29.86 -14.63 12.98
CA ILE A 191 -30.99 -13.69 13.04
C ILE A 191 -31.92 -13.85 11.84
N LYS A 192 -33.16 -13.36 11.96
CA LYS A 192 -34.17 -13.42 10.87
C LYS A 192 -33.68 -12.71 9.62
N PHE A 193 -33.90 -13.30 8.44
CA PHE A 193 -33.44 -12.79 7.15
C PHE A 193 -33.79 -11.31 6.91
N LYS A 194 -35.02 -10.90 7.25
CA LYS A 194 -35.48 -9.50 7.15
C LYS A 194 -34.68 -8.48 7.97
N LYS A 195 -33.92 -8.93 8.98
CA LYS A 195 -33.06 -8.11 9.83
C LYS A 195 -31.57 -8.25 9.48
N CYS A 196 -31.23 -9.01 8.45
CA CYS A 196 -29.85 -9.34 8.11
C CYS A 196 -29.53 -9.06 6.64
N CYS A 197 -29.56 -10.08 5.77
CA CYS A 197 -29.11 -9.98 4.39
C CYS A 197 -30.21 -9.60 3.38
N ILE A 198 -31.45 -9.31 3.80
CA ILE A 198 -32.56 -9.01 2.88
C ILE A 198 -32.27 -7.84 1.91
N SER A 199 -31.42 -6.89 2.32
CA SER A 199 -30.99 -5.74 1.51
C SER A 199 -29.65 -5.96 0.79
N LYS A 200 -29.04 -7.14 0.90
CA LYS A 200 -27.72 -7.49 0.35
C LYS A 200 -27.82 -8.29 -0.96
N ASN A 201 -28.88 -8.06 -1.75
CA ASN A 201 -29.06 -8.66 -3.07
C ASN A 201 -28.09 -8.08 -4.12
N GLN A 202 -27.42 -6.98 -3.79
CA GLN A 202 -26.39 -6.35 -4.60
C GLN A 202 -25.10 -6.25 -3.81
N VAL A 203 -23.98 -6.40 -4.50
CA VAL A 203 -22.62 -6.14 -3.99
C VAL A 203 -22.01 -5.00 -4.78
N GLU A 204 -21.20 -4.20 -4.11
CA GLU A 204 -20.38 -3.18 -4.77
C GLU A 204 -19.25 -3.88 -5.53
N HIS A 205 -19.06 -3.49 -6.78
CA HIS A 205 -17.96 -3.91 -7.60
C HIS A 205 -17.16 -2.68 -8.02
N LYS A 206 -15.84 -2.78 -7.96
CA LYS A 206 -14.91 -1.71 -8.34
C LYS A 206 -14.24 -2.09 -9.65
N HIS A 207 -14.39 -1.23 -10.66
CA HIS A 207 -13.62 -1.30 -11.88
C HIS A 207 -12.51 -0.26 -11.85
N PHE A 208 -11.30 -0.67 -12.27
CA PHE A 208 -10.12 0.18 -12.29
C PHE A 208 -9.83 0.55 -13.74
N GLU A 209 -10.02 1.82 -14.07
CA GLU A 209 -9.77 2.34 -15.42
C GLU A 209 -8.42 3.07 -15.46
N PHE A 210 -7.50 2.56 -16.28
CA PHE A 210 -6.19 3.17 -16.50
C PHE A 210 -6.31 4.23 -17.62
N ILE A 211 -6.40 5.49 -17.22
CA ILE A 211 -6.56 6.60 -18.16
C ILE A 211 -5.21 6.91 -18.80
N HIS A 212 -5.10 6.66 -20.10
CA HIS A 212 -3.89 6.91 -20.86
C HIS A 212 -3.73 8.41 -21.13
N GLY A 213 -2.51 8.91 -21.04
CA GLY A 213 -2.15 10.27 -21.46
C GLY A 213 -1.00 10.17 -22.45
N GLN A 214 -0.96 11.07 -23.44
CA GLN A 214 0.27 11.28 -24.19
C GLN A 214 1.37 11.67 -23.20
N LEU A 215 2.45 10.90 -23.17
CA LEU A 215 3.71 11.34 -22.57
C LEU A 215 4.05 12.66 -23.27
N ILE A 216 4.22 13.71 -22.49
CA ILE A 216 4.52 15.07 -22.96
C ILE A 216 5.65 14.96 -24.00
N THR A 217 5.33 15.26 -25.26
CA THR A 217 6.30 15.51 -26.34
C THR A 217 7.03 16.82 -26.07
#